data_AF-T1BVG2-F1
#
_entry.id   AF-T1BVG2-F1
#
_cell.length_a   1.000
_cell.length_b   1.000
_cell.length_c   1.000
_cell.angle_alpha   90.00
_cell.angle_beta   90.00
_cell.angle_gamma   90.00
#
_symmetry.space_group_name_H-M   'P 1'
#
loop_
_entity.id
_entity.type
_entity.pdbx_description
1 polymer ?
#
loop_
_entity_poly.entity_id
_entity_poly.type
_entity_poly.pdbx_seq_one_letter_code
_entity_poly.pdbx_strand_id
1 'polypeptide(L)'
;MATSSHGTLHHRKGQGLVHEVFTQEILDALRGSAGIGHNRYPTTGSSDLENAQPIVFKLRHEEAALAANGDLVNFERVRRRLQAQGVDLLGNADTET
;
A
#
# COMPACT_ATOMS: atom_id res chain seq x y z
N MET A 1 4.84 3.34 -4.93
CA MET A 1 4.51 4.77 -5.13
C MET A 1 3.10 4.88 -5.68
N ALA A 2 2.35 5.89 -5.23
CA ALA A 2 1.05 6.28 -5.79
C ALA A 2 1.05 7.80 -6.02
N THR A 3 0.60 8.27 -7.18
CA THR A 3 0.49 9.69 -7.56
C THR A 3 -0.95 10.02 -7.94
N SER A 4 -1.35 11.28 -7.72
CA SER A 4 -2.71 11.76 -8.02
C SER A 4 -2.71 12.72 -9.20
N SER A 5 -3.56 12.45 -10.18
CA SER A 5 -3.80 13.32 -11.34
C SER A 5 -5.29 13.36 -11.65
N HIS A 6 -5.90 14.55 -11.60
CA HIS A 6 -7.31 14.77 -11.97
C HIS A 6 -8.32 13.82 -11.28
N GLY A 7 -8.08 13.50 -10.00
CA GLY A 7 -8.96 12.61 -9.23
C GLY A 7 -8.71 11.11 -9.43
N THR A 8 -7.73 10.73 -10.25
CA THR A 8 -7.32 9.34 -10.48
C THR A 8 -5.99 9.06 -9.80
N LEU A 9 -5.87 7.89 -9.15
CA LEU A 9 -4.59 7.43 -8.61
C LEU A 9 -3.84 6.53 -9.59
N HIS A 10 -2.61 6.90 -9.91
CA HIS A 10 -1.66 6.04 -10.63
C HIS A 10 -0.71 5.42 -9.61
N HIS A 11 -0.46 4.11 -9.65
CA HIS A 11 0.39 3.48 -8.66
C HIS A 11 1.24 2.33 -9.22
N ARG A 12 2.41 2.15 -8.61
CA ARG A 12 3.33 1.03 -8.87
C ARG A 12 3.97 0.57 -7.56
N LYS A 13 3.99 -0.73 -7.34
CA LYS A 13 4.76 -1.41 -6.29
C LYS A 13 5.46 -2.63 -6.87
N GLY A 14 6.56 -3.05 -6.24
CA GLY A 14 7.39 -4.16 -6.70
C GLY A 14 8.36 -4.60 -5.61
N GLN A 15 8.87 -5.82 -5.73
CA GLN A 15 9.98 -6.33 -4.90
C GLN A 15 11.31 -5.88 -5.50
N GLY A 16 12.32 -5.74 -4.65
CA GLY A 16 13.67 -5.30 -5.04
C GLY A 16 13.95 -3.85 -4.64
N LEU A 17 15.08 -3.35 -5.12
CA LEU A 17 15.53 -1.98 -4.90
C LEU A 17 14.68 -1.00 -5.72
N VAL A 18 14.62 0.25 -5.26
CA VAL A 18 13.83 1.31 -5.91
C VAL A 18 14.15 1.42 -7.41
N HIS A 19 15.43 1.41 -7.79
CA HIS A 19 15.82 1.56 -9.19
C HIS A 19 15.47 0.34 -10.07
N GLU A 20 15.25 -0.83 -9.48
CA GLU A 20 14.81 -2.03 -10.20
C GLU A 20 13.30 -1.99 -10.45
N VAL A 21 12.54 -1.42 -9.51
CA VAL A 21 11.07 -1.33 -9.58
C VAL A 21 10.61 -0.16 -10.46
N PHE A 22 11.35 0.95 -10.50
CA PHE A 22 10.96 2.20 -11.16
C PHE A 22 11.84 2.49 -12.38
N THR A 23 11.49 1.89 -13.52
CA THR A 23 12.05 2.24 -14.83
C THR A 23 11.51 3.58 -15.32
N GLN A 24 12.15 4.18 -16.34
CA GLN A 24 11.67 5.43 -16.93
C GLN A 24 10.22 5.32 -17.43
N GLU A 25 9.88 4.22 -18.11
CA GLU A 25 8.52 3.95 -18.59
C GLU A 25 7.49 3.93 -17.45
N ILE A 26 7.85 3.34 -16.31
CA ILE A 26 6.99 3.31 -15.12
C ILE A 26 6.83 4.72 -14.55
N LEU A 27 7.91 5.49 -14.47
CA LEU A 27 7.89 6.86 -13.95
C LEU A 27 7.01 7.76 -14.84
N ASP A 28 7.08 7.61 -16.16
CA ASP A 28 6.26 8.36 -17.12
C ASP A 28 4.75 8.02 -16.99
N ALA A 29 4.43 6.80 -16.53
CA ALA A 29 3.06 6.37 -16.25
C ALA A 29 2.51 6.89 -14.91
N LEU A 30 3.38 7.26 -13.96
CA LEU A 30 3.02 7.81 -12.64
C LEU A 30 2.70 9.31 -12.72
N ARG A 31 1.62 9.64 -13.40
CA ARG A 31 1.19 11.02 -13.64
C ARG A 31 0.69 11.67 -12.35
N GLY A 32 0.92 12.98 -12.23
CA GLY A 32 0.43 13.78 -11.11
C GLY A 32 1.49 14.74 -10.58
N SER A 33 1.06 15.73 -9.80
CA SER A 33 1.95 16.70 -9.13
C SER A 33 2.18 16.36 -7.65
N ALA A 34 1.46 15.38 -7.11
CA ALA A 34 1.58 14.92 -5.73
C ALA A 34 1.51 13.39 -5.67
N GLY A 35 2.22 12.80 -4.72
CA GLY A 35 2.21 11.36 -4.50
C GLY A 35 2.93 10.92 -3.24
N ILE A 36 2.76 9.66 -2.88
CA ILE A 36 3.40 9.00 -1.74
C ILE A 36 4.18 7.77 -2.20
N GLY A 37 5.30 7.50 -1.53
CA GLY A 37 6.15 6.33 -1.77
C GLY A 37 6.46 5.63 -0.45
N HIS A 38 6.78 4.34 -0.53
CA HIS A 38 7.20 3.55 0.62
C HIS A 38 8.33 2.61 0.20
N ASN A 39 9.38 2.55 1.02
CA ASN A 39 10.40 1.52 0.92
C ASN A 39 10.27 0.61 2.13
N ARG A 40 9.93 -0.66 1.91
CA ARG A 40 9.69 -1.60 3.00
C ARG A 40 10.98 -2.35 3.32
N TYR A 41 11.43 -2.23 4.56
CA TYR A 41 12.33 -3.24 5.12
C TYR A 41 11.46 -4.40 5.61
N PRO A 42 11.65 -5.64 5.14
CA PRO A 42 10.85 -6.76 5.60
C PRO A 42 11.24 -7.09 7.06
N THR A 43 10.45 -6.58 8.00
CA THR A 43 10.33 -7.13 9.36
C THR A 43 9.27 -8.25 9.35
N THR A 44 8.89 -8.76 10.52
CA THR A 44 7.96 -9.86 10.74
C THR A 44 6.79 -9.89 9.74
N GLY A 45 6.60 -11.04 9.08
CA GLY A 45 5.67 -11.22 7.96
C GLY A 45 6.39 -11.63 6.68
N SER A 46 5.66 -12.17 5.72
CA SER A 46 6.23 -12.60 4.45
C SER A 46 6.72 -11.41 3.62
N SER A 47 7.71 -11.65 2.77
CA SER A 47 8.21 -10.70 1.77
C SER A 47 7.24 -10.49 0.60
N ASP A 48 5.98 -10.93 0.73
CA ASP A 48 5.02 -10.96 -0.36
C ASP A 48 4.72 -9.56 -0.90
N LEU A 49 4.53 -9.49 -2.21
CA LEU A 49 4.22 -8.24 -2.91
C LEU A 49 2.91 -7.61 -2.42
N GLU A 50 1.99 -8.42 -1.92
CA GLU A 50 0.72 -7.98 -1.33
C GLU A 50 0.97 -6.99 -0.18
N ASN A 51 1.99 -7.25 0.64
CA ASN A 51 2.40 -6.42 1.76
C ASN A 51 3.22 -5.18 1.34
N ALA A 52 3.57 -5.04 0.07
CA ALA A 52 4.22 -3.82 -0.41
C ALA A 52 3.20 -2.65 -0.45
N GLN A 53 3.66 -1.50 0.03
CA GLN A 53 2.88 -0.27 0.13
C GLN A 53 3.29 0.74 -0.97
N PRO A 54 2.48 1.76 -1.30
CA PRO A 54 1.18 2.10 -0.71
C PRO A 54 0.07 1.08 -0.99
N ILE A 55 -0.83 0.90 -0.03
CA ILE A 55 -2.11 0.21 -0.26
C ILE A 55 -3.05 1.22 -0.93
N VAL A 56 -3.61 0.85 -2.07
CA VAL A 56 -4.61 1.66 -2.78
C VAL A 56 -5.97 1.00 -2.62
N PHE A 57 -6.95 1.76 -2.15
CA PHE A 57 -8.29 1.26 -1.88
C PHE A 57 -9.34 2.32 -2.22
N LYS A 58 -10.60 1.88 -2.35
CA LYS A 58 -11.73 2.77 -2.60
C LYS A 58 -12.42 3.16 -1.29
N LEU A 59 -12.52 4.46 -1.03
CA LEU A 59 -13.33 5.02 0.03
C LEU A 59 -14.60 5.61 -0.58
N ARG A 60 -15.70 4.86 -0.51
CA ARG A 60 -16.98 5.20 -1.16
C ARG A 60 -16.82 5.39 -2.68
N HIS A 61 -16.70 6.64 -3.14
CA HIS A 61 -16.60 7.01 -4.55
C HIS A 61 -15.20 7.53 -4.93
N GLU A 62 -14.27 7.61 -3.98
CA GLU A 62 -12.93 8.15 -4.18
C GLU A 62 -11.87 7.06 -3.99
N GLU A 63 -10.73 7.23 -4.62
CA GLU A 63 -9.56 6.39 -4.41
C GLU A 63 -8.64 7.03 -3.36
N ALA A 64 -8.15 6.23 -2.43
CA ALA A 64 -7.21 6.64 -1.41
C ALA A 64 -5.97 5.73 -1.43
N ALA A 65 -4.83 6.28 -1.03
CA ALA A 65 -3.59 5.53 -0.86
C ALA A 65 -3.04 5.75 0.55
N LEU A 66 -2.63 4.67 1.21
CA LEU A 66 -2.04 4.69 2.54
C LEU A 66 -0.65 4.05 2.52
N ALA A 67 0.30 4.71 3.17
CA ALA A 67 1.58 4.15 3.54
C ALA A 67 1.86 4.44 5.01
N ALA A 68 2.36 3.45 5.74
CA ALA A 68 2.67 3.51 7.16
C ALA A 68 4.02 2.86 7.44
N ASN A 69 4.80 3.49 8.31
CA ASN A 69 6.05 2.95 8.83
C ASN A 69 5.92 2.76 10.35
N GLY A 70 5.86 1.51 10.77
CA GLY A 70 5.62 1.10 12.16
C GLY A 70 4.75 -0.15 12.22
N ASP A 71 4.50 -0.61 13.44
CA ASP A 71 3.72 -1.82 13.73
C ASP A 71 2.55 -1.49 14.66
N LEU A 72 1.45 -2.21 14.50
CA LEU A 72 0.29 -2.13 15.38
C LEU A 72 0.43 -3.15 16.51
N VAL A 73 0.78 -2.68 17.70
CA VAL A 73 0.95 -3.51 18.90
C VAL A 73 -0.27 -4.39 19.24
N ASN A 74 -1.45 -4.02 18.74
CA ASN A 74 -2.71 -4.73 18.93
C ASN A 74 -3.30 -5.29 17.63
N PHE A 75 -2.47 -5.53 16.60
CA PHE A 75 -2.84 -6.04 15.28
C PHE A 75 -3.82 -7.22 15.37
N GLU A 76 -3.42 -8.29 16.06
CA GLU A 76 -4.22 -9.51 16.24
C GLU A 76 -5.63 -9.25 16.79
N ARG A 77 -5.73 -8.31 17.74
CA ARG A 77 -7.02 -7.95 18.35
C ARG A 77 -7.90 -7.19 17.35
N VAL A 78 -7.32 -6.26 16.59
CA VAL A 78 -8.07 -5.47 15.61
C VAL A 78 -8.47 -6.35 14.43
N ARG A 79 -7.57 -7.21 13.94
CA ARG A 79 -7.82 -8.18 12.87
C ARG A 79 -9.04 -9.04 13.18
N ARG A 80 -9.05 -9.70 14.34
CA ARG A 80 -10.18 -10.56 14.75
C ARG A 80 -11.48 -9.78 14.84
N ARG A 81 -11.45 -8.52 15.31
CA ARG A 81 -12.63 -7.67 15.40
C ARG A 81 -13.18 -7.34 14.00
N LEU A 82 -12.31 -6.98 13.06
CA LEU A 82 -12.71 -6.66 11.69
C LEU A 82 -13.23 -7.89 10.94
N GLN A 83 -12.57 -9.04 11.09
CA GLN A 83 -13.04 -10.31 10.53
C GLN A 83 -14.41 -10.73 11.09
N ALA A 84 -14.63 -10.55 12.40
CA ALA A 84 -15.94 -10.80 13.02
C ALA A 84 -17.04 -9.85 12.53
N GLN A 85 -16.67 -8.68 12.01
CA GLN A 85 -17.58 -7.72 11.37
C GLN A 85 -17.79 -8.01 9.86
N GLY A 86 -17.18 -9.06 9.32
CA GLY A 86 -17.28 -9.43 7.91
C GLY A 86 -16.42 -8.57 6.98
N VAL A 87 -15.36 -7.94 7.49
CA VAL A 87 -14.41 -7.20 6.67
C VAL A 87 -13.39 -8.17 6.07
N ASP A 88 -13.34 -8.21 4.73
CA ASP A 88 -12.30 -8.93 4.00
C ASP A 88 -10.99 -8.13 4.03
N LEU A 89 -9.93 -8.77 4.55
CA LEU A 89 -8.58 -8.22 4.61
C LEU A 89 -7.73 -8.90 3.53
N LEU A 90 -7.12 -8.13 2.64
CA LEU A 90 -6.38 -8.57 1.45
C LEU A 90 -4.96 -9.06 1.76
N GLY A 91 -4.43 -8.80 2.95
CA GLY A 91 -3.07 -9.07 3.35
C GLY A 91 -2.91 -9.43 4.83
N ASN A 92 -1.64 -9.54 5.23
CA ASN A 92 -1.26 -9.88 6.60
C ASN A 92 -0.32 -8.86 7.26
N ALA A 93 -0.11 -7.72 6.61
CA ALA A 93 0.59 -6.59 7.18
C ALA A 93 -0.35 -5.69 8.00
N ASP A 94 0.19 -5.13 9.08
CA ASP A 94 -0.48 -4.20 9.99
C ASP A 94 -1.03 -2.94 9.31
N THR A 95 -0.56 -2.61 8.11
CA THR A 95 -1.01 -1.41 7.37
C THR A 95 -2.46 -1.50 6.90
N GLU A 96 -3.00 -2.70 6.78
CA GLU A 96 -4.38 -2.91 6.31
C GLU A 96 -5.40 -3.07 7.45
N THR A 97 -4.94 -3.30 8.68
CA THR A 97 -5.78 -3.67 9.82
C THR A 97 -5.74 -2.60 10.90
#